data_AF-A0A0Q4R546-F1
#
_entry.id   AF-A0A0Q4R546-F1
#
_cell.length_a   1.000
_cell.length_b   1.000
_cell.length_c   1.000
_cell.angle_alpha   90.00
_cell.angle_beta   90.00
_cell.angle_gamma   90.00
#
_symmetry.space_group_name_H-M   'P 1'
#
loop_
_entity.id
_entity.type
_entity.pdbx_description
1 polymer ?
#
loop_
_entity_poly.entity_id
_entity_poly.type
_entity_poly.pdbx_seq_one_letter_code
_entity_poly.pdbx_strand_id
1 'polypeptide(L)'
;MDILRWLQEWYSSQCDGEWEHESGIRITSIDNPGWHVAINLIGTTLEDKQVDLIQIERTEEDWIYCKIEDGCFSGAGGPGNLEDVLRVFYLWATND
;
A
#
# COMPACT_ATOMS: atom_id res chain seq x y z
N MET A 1 12.86 6.18 9.58
CA MET A 1 12.69 5.48 8.30
C MET A 1 12.04 6.44 7.33
N ASP A 2 12.66 6.62 6.18
CA ASP A 2 12.11 7.40 5.07
C ASP A 2 11.22 6.45 4.24
N ILE A 3 9.91 6.62 4.34
CA ILE A 3 8.95 5.67 3.75
C ILE A 3 8.98 5.70 2.23
N LEU A 4 9.23 6.88 1.64
CA LEU A 4 9.28 7.04 0.19
C LEU A 4 10.54 6.40 -0.37
N ARG A 5 11.67 6.56 0.32
CA ARG A 5 12.90 5.86 -0.04
C ARG A 5 12.72 4.34 0.02
N TRP A 6 12.11 3.82 1.08
CA TRP A 6 11.85 2.39 1.17
C TRP A 6 10.94 1.90 0.05
N LEU A 7 9.86 2.64 -0.27
CA LEU A 7 8.94 2.28 -1.35
C LEU A 7 9.66 2.27 -2.71
N GLN A 8 10.58 3.21 -2.96
CA GLN A 8 11.42 3.24 -4.16
C GLN A 8 12.34 2.01 -4.24
N GLU A 9 12.97 1.64 -3.12
CA GLU A 9 13.84 0.46 -3.04
C GLU A 9 13.03 -0.84 -3.22
N TRP A 10 11.84 -0.94 -2.62
CA TRP A 10 10.92 -2.07 -2.78
C TRP A 10 10.42 -2.18 -4.22
N TYR A 11 9.97 -1.08 -4.82
CA TYR A 11 9.55 -1.05 -6.23
C TYR A 11 10.68 -1.52 -7.15
N SER A 12 11.90 -0.98 -6.96
CA SER A 12 13.05 -1.36 -7.78
C SER A 12 13.43 -2.84 -7.63
N SER A 13 13.12 -3.47 -6.49
CA SER A 13 13.39 -4.90 -6.30
C SER A 13 12.30 -5.82 -6.86
N GLN A 14 11.13 -5.29 -7.21
CA GLN A 14 10.08 -6.02 -7.92
C GLN A 14 10.24 -5.97 -9.44
N CYS A 15 10.94 -4.96 -9.98
CA CYS A 15 11.18 -4.85 -11.43
C CYS A 15 12.03 -6.02 -11.94
N ASP A 16 11.43 -6.88 -12.76
CA ASP A 16 12.05 -8.08 -13.31
C ASP A 16 11.98 -8.16 -14.85
N GLY A 17 11.42 -7.14 -15.51
CA GLY A 17 11.21 -7.09 -16.96
C GLY A 17 9.76 -7.28 -17.38
N GLU A 18 8.90 -7.75 -16.48
CA GLU A 18 7.46 -7.97 -16.74
C GLU A 18 6.61 -7.20 -15.72
N TRP A 19 6.93 -7.28 -14.43
CA TRP A 19 6.10 -6.73 -13.35
C TRP A 19 5.91 -5.20 -13.46
N GLU A 20 6.94 -4.46 -13.89
CA GLU A 20 6.86 -3.01 -14.04
C GLU A 20 5.83 -2.55 -15.10
N HIS A 21 5.43 -3.45 -16.00
CA HIS A 21 4.42 -3.19 -17.02
C HIS A 21 2.99 -3.37 -16.47
N GLU A 22 2.83 -4.08 -15.36
CA GLU A 22 1.54 -4.42 -14.75
C GLU A 22 1.15 -3.45 -13.64
N SER A 23 0.89 -2.17 -13.95
CA SER A 23 0.19 -1.23 -13.04
C SER A 23 0.63 -1.29 -11.56
N GLY A 24 1.93 -1.46 -11.29
CA GLY A 24 2.44 -1.99 -10.02
C GLY A 24 2.08 -1.19 -8.78
N ILE A 25 2.20 0.13 -8.81
CA ILE A 25 1.83 1.03 -7.70
C ILE A 25 0.98 2.18 -8.25
N ARG A 26 -0.19 2.42 -7.63
CA ARG A 26 -1.05 3.57 -7.92
C ARG A 26 -1.35 4.33 -6.64
N ILE A 27 -1.14 5.64 -6.67
CA ILE A 27 -1.52 6.56 -5.59
C ILE A 27 -2.44 7.61 -6.20
N THR A 28 -3.67 7.70 -5.73
CA THR A 28 -4.70 8.59 -6.27
C THR A 28 -5.41 9.33 -5.15
N SER A 29 -6.02 10.48 -5.46
CA SER A 29 -6.95 11.14 -4.54
C SER A 29 -8.33 10.50 -4.65
N ILE A 30 -9.08 10.52 -3.56
CA ILE A 30 -10.51 10.13 -3.52
C ILE A 30 -11.41 11.34 -3.24
N ASP A 31 -12.72 11.19 -3.46
CA ASP A 31 -13.73 12.23 -3.38
C ASP A 31 -14.10 12.67 -1.95
N ASN A 32 -14.02 11.75 -0.98
CA ASN A 32 -14.04 12.07 0.45
C ASN A 32 -12.60 12.34 0.90
N PRO A 33 -12.16 13.62 1.02
CA PRO A 33 -10.77 14.03 0.81
C PRO A 33 -9.76 13.05 1.40
N GLY A 34 -8.86 12.55 0.56
CA GLY A 34 -7.96 11.50 1.01
C GLY A 34 -7.19 10.86 -0.12
N TRP A 35 -6.55 9.75 0.23
CA TRP A 35 -5.69 8.97 -0.64
C TRP A 35 -6.22 7.57 -0.79
N HIS A 36 -6.05 7.01 -1.98
CA HIS A 36 -6.11 5.57 -2.23
C HIS A 36 -4.76 5.12 -2.80
N VAL A 37 -4.24 4.05 -2.22
CA VAL A 37 -2.99 3.39 -2.59
C VAL A 37 -3.31 1.95 -2.97
N ALA A 38 -2.97 1.57 -4.20
CA ALA A 38 -3.06 0.20 -4.68
C ALA A 38 -1.67 -0.29 -5.08
N ILE A 39 -1.27 -1.46 -4.59
CA ILE A 39 0.02 -2.09 -4.90
C ILE A 39 -0.23 -3.52 -5.35
N ASN A 40 0.15 -3.85 -6.59
CA ASN A 40 0.06 -5.21 -7.12
C ASN A 40 1.06 -6.11 -6.38
N LEU A 41 0.62 -7.28 -5.93
CA LEU A 41 1.47 -8.26 -5.25
C LEU A 41 1.67 -9.51 -6.11
N ILE A 42 0.90 -9.68 -7.19
CA ILE A 42 1.02 -10.82 -8.11
C ILE A 42 2.41 -10.79 -8.74
N GLY A 43 3.09 -11.93 -8.77
CA GLY A 43 4.45 -12.07 -9.26
C GLY A 43 5.53 -11.62 -8.27
N THR A 44 5.16 -11.12 -7.09
CA THR A 44 6.11 -10.74 -6.03
C THR A 44 6.25 -11.83 -4.99
N THR A 45 7.27 -11.76 -4.14
CA THR A 45 7.42 -12.65 -2.98
C THR A 45 6.31 -12.50 -1.94
N LEU A 46 5.44 -11.50 -2.09
CA LEU A 46 4.35 -11.18 -1.17
C LEU A 46 2.99 -11.66 -1.68
N GLU A 47 2.91 -12.29 -2.85
CA GLU A 47 1.65 -12.72 -3.49
C GLU A 47 0.77 -13.58 -2.58
N ASP A 48 1.38 -14.57 -1.90
CA ASP A 48 0.68 -15.52 -1.03
C ASP A 48 0.53 -15.04 0.42
N LYS A 49 1.08 -13.86 0.74
CA LYS A 49 1.08 -13.35 2.10
C LYS A 49 -0.28 -12.75 2.42
N GLN A 50 -0.87 -13.19 3.52
CA GLN A 50 -2.16 -12.68 3.97
C GLN A 50 -1.98 -11.50 4.91
N VAL A 51 -2.96 -10.60 4.92
CA VAL A 51 -3.09 -9.56 5.94
C VAL A 51 -4.50 -9.62 6.50
N ASP A 52 -4.61 -9.47 7.82
CA ASP A 52 -5.89 -9.14 8.42
C ASP A 52 -6.30 -7.72 8.03
N LEU A 53 -7.61 -7.48 7.98
CA LEU A 53 -8.13 -6.15 7.75
C LEU A 53 -7.61 -5.17 8.83
N ILE A 54 -7.01 -4.06 8.40
CA ILE A 54 -6.62 -2.96 9.29
C ILE A 54 -7.57 -1.80 9.07
N GLN A 55 -8.31 -1.41 10.11
CA GLN A 55 -9.21 -0.27 10.10
C GLN A 55 -8.98 0.55 11.37
N ILE A 56 -8.59 1.81 11.19
CA ILE A 56 -8.38 2.77 12.27
C ILE A 56 -9.09 4.06 11.91
N GLU A 57 -10.04 4.47 12.74
CA GLU A 57 -10.80 5.71 12.59
C GLU A 57 -10.57 6.57 13.83
N ARG A 58 -9.91 7.72 13.66
CA ARG A 58 -9.61 8.66 14.76
C ARG A 58 -10.52 9.89 14.64
N THR A 59 -10.66 10.42 13.42
CA THR A 59 -11.58 11.51 13.06
C THR A 59 -12.06 11.34 11.62
N GLU A 60 -12.95 12.23 11.14
CA GLU A 60 -13.42 12.23 9.75
C GLU A 60 -12.30 12.46 8.71
N GLU A 61 -11.22 13.15 9.10
CA GLU A 61 -10.06 13.44 8.24
C GLU A 61 -8.81 12.65 8.63
N ASP A 62 -8.88 11.87 9.71
CA ASP A 62 -7.77 11.05 10.23
C ASP A 62 -8.25 9.61 10.40
N TRP A 63 -8.06 8.83 9.35
CA TRP A 63 -8.48 7.44 9.26
C TRP A 63 -7.61 6.69 8.26
N ILE A 64 -7.50 5.38 8.46
CA ILE A 64 -6.90 4.46 7.48
C ILE A 64 -7.71 3.16 7.41
N TYR A 65 -7.78 2.60 6.22
CA TYR A 65 -8.38 1.31 5.91
C TYR A 65 -7.46 0.58 4.94
N CYS A 66 -6.88 -0.56 5.35
CA CYS A 66 -5.96 -1.33 4.54
C CYS A 66 -6.37 -2.80 4.53
N LYS A 67 -6.36 -3.42 3.34
CA LYS A 67 -6.65 -4.83 3.12
C LYS A 67 -5.81 -5.39 1.97
N ILE A 68 -5.76 -6.71 1.87
CA ILE A 68 -5.37 -7.40 0.63
C ILE A 68 -6.62 -7.99 0.01
N GLU A 69 -6.83 -7.73 -1.26
CA GLU A 69 -7.93 -8.25 -2.04
C GLU A 69 -7.43 -8.48 -3.48
N ASP A 70 -7.78 -9.63 -4.06
CA ASP A 70 -7.43 -9.99 -5.44
C ASP A 70 -5.94 -9.82 -5.79
N GLY A 71 -5.05 -10.22 -4.87
CA GLY A 71 -3.59 -10.12 -5.07
C GLY A 71 -3.04 -8.70 -5.03
N CYS A 72 -3.80 -7.74 -4.49
CA CYS A 72 -3.41 -6.35 -4.39
C CYS A 72 -3.53 -5.85 -2.94
N PHE A 73 -2.50 -5.16 -2.45
CA PHE A 73 -2.65 -4.33 -1.26
C PHE A 73 -3.46 -3.08 -1.64
N SER A 74 -4.59 -2.87 -0.96
CA SER A 74 -5.44 -1.70 -1.11
C SER A 74 -5.55 -0.95 0.21
N GLY A 75 -4.99 0.25 0.25
CA GLY A 75 -5.04 1.16 1.37
C GLY A 75 -5.77 2.45 1.02
N ALA A 76 -6.61 2.94 1.93
CA ALA A 76 -7.23 4.25 1.84
C ALA A 76 -7.03 5.00 3.16
N GLY A 77 -6.99 6.33 3.09
CA GLY A 77 -6.88 7.15 4.29
C GLY A 77 -7.22 8.61 4.04
N GLY A 78 -7.39 9.37 5.14
CA GLY A 78 -7.65 10.80 5.09
C GLY A 78 -6.50 11.63 4.47
N PRO A 79 -6.67 12.95 4.30
CA PRO A 79 -5.75 13.80 3.53
C PRO A 79 -4.31 13.79 4.06
N GLY A 80 -4.15 13.61 5.38
CA GLY A 80 -2.85 13.55 6.05
C GLY A 80 -2.25 12.15 6.20
N ASN A 81 -2.96 11.10 5.79
CA ASN A 81 -2.63 9.71 6.13
C ASN A 81 -1.91 8.93 5.01
N LEU A 82 -1.46 9.56 3.94
CA LEU A 82 -0.74 8.84 2.86
C LEU A 82 0.47 8.06 3.41
N GLU A 83 1.27 8.71 4.24
CA GLU A 83 2.42 8.07 4.88
C GLU A 83 2.00 6.94 5.83
N ASP A 84 0.88 7.08 6.55
CA ASP A 84 0.36 6.03 7.42
C ASP A 84 -0.04 4.78 6.63
N VAL A 85 -0.72 4.95 5.50
CA VAL A 85 -1.08 3.85 4.60
C VAL A 85 0.18 3.15 4.08
N LEU A 86 1.19 3.90 3.63
CA LEU A 86 2.45 3.32 3.19
C LEU A 86 3.21 2.62 4.33
N ARG A 87 3.13 3.14 5.55
CA ARG A 87 3.71 2.50 6.74
C ARG A 87 3.03 1.18 7.08
N VAL A 88 1.71 1.08 6.91
CA VAL A 88 1.00 -0.20 7.04
C VAL A 88 1.54 -1.21 6.04
N PHE A 89 1.68 -0.81 4.78
CA PHE A 89 2.25 -1.67 3.75
C PHE A 89 3.68 -2.11 4.10
N TYR A 90 4.54 -1.19 4.54
CA TYR A 90 5.90 -1.50 5.02
C TYR A 90 5.87 -2.56 6.13
N LEU A 91 5.12 -2.29 7.21
CA LEU A 91 5.11 -3.17 8.39
C LEU A 91 4.64 -4.56 8.01
N TRP A 92 3.57 -4.63 7.22
CA TRP A 92 3.08 -5.89 6.71
C TRP A 92 4.10 -6.60 5.81
N ALA A 93 4.71 -5.91 4.84
CA ALA A 93 5.66 -6.51 3.91
C ALA A 93 6.91 -7.05 4.62
N THR A 94 7.37 -6.39 5.69
CA THR A 94 8.62 -6.74 6.39
C THR A 94 8.46 -7.58 7.65
N ASN A 95 7.25 -7.77 8.17
CA ASN A 95 7.02 -8.65 9.33
C ASN A 95 7.02 -10.11 8.87
N ASP A 96 7.71 -11.01 9.58
CA ASP A 96 7.66 -12.45 9.29
C ASP A 96 6.31 -13.10 9.63
#